data_AF-S2EVW9-F1
#
_entry.id   AF-S2EVW9-F1
#
_cell.length_a   1.000
_cell.length_b   1.000
_cell.length_c   1.000
_cell.angle_alpha   90.00
_cell.angle_beta   90.00
_cell.angle_gamma   90.00
#
_symmetry.space_group_name_H-M   'P 1'
#
loop_
_entity.id
_entity.type
_entity.pdbx_description
1 polymer ?
#
loop_
_entity_poly.entity_id
_entity_poly.type
_entity_poly.pdbx_seq_one_letter_code
_entity_poly.pdbx_strand_id
1 'polypeptide(L)'
;MAWTIPIILDVDKSTAEQMKKAGKVLLQNHQGVGIAILHVKEIFTFDKEKTAKGVYGTIDSTHPGVAKTMSMQDYLVGGKIDYIQRPEENEIRKYRLT
;
A
#
# COMPACT_ATOMS: atom_id res chain seq x y z
N MET A 1 21.12 6.21 -0.22
CA MET A 1 20.06 6.00 0.78
C MET A 1 19.74 4.52 0.82
N ALA A 2 19.58 3.93 2.01
CA ALA A 2 19.17 2.54 2.17
C ALA A 2 17.68 2.49 2.54
N TRP A 3 16.87 1.79 1.75
CA TRP A 3 15.45 1.56 1.98
C TRP A 3 15.17 0.09 1.70
N THR A 4 15.00 -0.70 2.76
CA THR A 4 15.04 -2.17 2.66
C THR A 4 13.65 -2.81 2.62
N ILE A 5 12.61 -2.10 3.07
CA ILE A 5 11.23 -2.60 3.11
C ILE A 5 10.36 -1.80 2.14
N PRO A 6 9.80 -2.42 1.08
CA PRO A 6 8.97 -1.71 0.13
C PRO A 6 7.65 -1.25 0.78
N ILE A 7 7.25 -0.01 0.52
CA ILE A 7 5.93 0.53 0.89
C ILE A 7 5.11 0.63 -0.38
N ILE A 8 4.10 -0.23 -0.49
CA ILE A 8 3.36 -0.48 -1.73
C ILE A 8 1.86 -0.50 -1.45
N LEU A 9 1.08 -0.17 -2.48
CA LEU A 9 -0.37 -0.25 -2.48
C LEU A 9 -0.80 -1.30 -3.51
N ASP A 10 -1.31 -2.44 -3.03
CA ASP A 10 -1.82 -3.52 -3.86
C ASP A 10 -3.34 -3.39 -4.08
N VAL A 11 -3.77 -3.63 -5.32
CA VAL A 11 -5.18 -3.63 -5.73
C VAL A 11 -5.43 -4.73 -6.76
N ASP A 12 -6.70 -5.12 -6.91
CA ASP A 12 -7.10 -6.04 -7.98
C ASP A 12 -7.01 -5.37 -9.36
N LYS A 13 -7.06 -6.18 -10.42
CA LYS A 13 -6.94 -5.71 -11.80
C LYS A 13 -7.99 -4.67 -12.20
N SER A 14 -9.25 -4.86 -11.81
CA SER A 14 -10.34 -3.95 -12.18
C SER A 14 -10.11 -2.59 -11.54
N THR A 15 -9.75 -2.58 -10.26
CA THR A 15 -9.42 -1.36 -9.53
C THR A 15 -8.19 -0.66 -10.15
N ALA A 16 -7.13 -1.39 -10.48
CA ALA A 16 -5.95 -0.83 -11.13
C ALA A 16 -6.29 -0.13 -12.46
N GLU A 17 -7.11 -0.76 -13.31
CA GLU A 17 -7.54 -0.17 -14.58
C GLU A 17 -8.39 1.10 -14.39
N GLN A 18 -9.28 1.11 -13.40
CA GLN A 18 -10.06 2.29 -13.05
C GLN A 18 -9.17 3.43 -12.53
N MET A 19 -8.24 3.12 -11.62
CA MET A 19 -7.27 4.07 -11.09
C MET A 19 -6.41 4.68 -12.20
N LYS A 20 -5.97 3.87 -13.17
CA LYS A 20 -5.21 4.33 -14.35
C LYS A 20 -5.99 5.34 -15.17
N LYS A 21 -7.27 5.07 -15.42
CA LYS A 21 -8.15 5.95 -16.22
C LYS A 21 -8.46 7.25 -15.48
N ALA A 22 -8.66 7.19 -14.16
CA ALA A 22 -8.97 8.35 -13.35
C ALA A 22 -7.77 9.29 -13.18
N GLY A 23 -6.55 8.75 -13.07
CA GLY A 23 -5.31 9.52 -12.90
C GLY A 23 -5.12 10.14 -11.51
N LYS A 24 -6.20 10.51 -10.81
CA LYS A 24 -6.21 10.88 -9.40
C LYS A 24 -7.31 10.12 -8.67
N VAL A 25 -6.98 9.55 -7.52
CA VAL A 25 -7.96 8.85 -6.69
C VAL A 25 -7.88 9.28 -5.24
N LEU A 26 -9.04 9.27 -4.57
CA LEU A 26 -9.12 9.48 -3.13
C LEU A 26 -8.82 8.17 -2.40
N LEU A 27 -7.84 8.19 -1.49
CA LEU A 27 -7.58 7.12 -0.55
C LEU A 27 -8.47 7.32 0.67
N GLN A 28 -9.25 6.29 1.01
CA GLN A 28 -10.16 6.29 2.16
C GLN A 28 -9.68 5.29 3.22
N ASN A 29 -9.94 5.62 4.49
CA ASN A 29 -9.78 4.65 5.57
C ASN A 29 -10.96 3.66 5.61
N HIS A 30 -10.93 2.70 6.54
CA HIS A 30 -12.01 1.71 6.70
C HIS A 30 -13.36 2.29 7.15
N GLN A 31 -13.42 3.57 7.57
CA GLN A 31 -14.66 4.27 7.92
C GLN A 31 -15.20 5.08 6.72
N GLY A 32 -14.52 5.05 5.56
CA GLY A 32 -14.88 5.85 4.38
C GLY A 32 -14.38 7.31 4.42
N VAL A 33 -13.56 7.68 5.41
CA VAL A 33 -12.98 9.03 5.50
C VAL A 33 -11.82 9.17 4.52
N GLY A 34 -11.87 10.19 3.66
CA GLY A 34 -10.81 10.51 2.72
C GLY A 34 -9.57 11.08 3.42
N ILE A 35 -8.43 10.39 3.32
CA ILE A 35 -7.19 10.76 4.02
C ILE A 35 -6.13 11.38 3.10
N ALA A 36 -6.14 11.04 1.82
CA ALA A 36 -5.15 11.52 0.86
C ALA A 36 -5.62 11.37 -0.59
N ILE A 37 -5.01 12.10 -1.52
CA ILE A 37 -5.16 11.93 -2.96
C ILE A 37 -3.91 11.27 -3.52
N LEU A 38 -4.06 10.16 -4.23
CA LEU A 38 -2.99 9.51 -4.99
C LEU A 38 -3.04 9.96 -6.45
N HIS A 39 -1.96 10.56 -6.94
CA HIS A 39 -1.73 10.87 -8.35
C HIS A 39 -1.08 9.67 -9.01
N VAL A 40 -1.90 8.85 -9.66
CA VAL A 40 -1.51 7.57 -10.26
C VAL A 40 -0.52 7.83 -11.39
N LYS A 41 0.68 7.24 -11.28
CA LYS A 41 1.74 7.38 -12.28
C LYS A 41 2.16 6.03 -12.85
N GLU A 42 2.27 5.03 -11.99
CA GLU A 42 2.83 3.73 -12.33
C GLU A 42 1.89 2.63 -11.85
N ILE A 43 1.70 1.61 -12.70
CA ILE A 43 0.96 0.40 -12.36
C ILE A 43 1.75 -0.77 -12.91
N PHE A 44 2.08 -1.72 -12.05
CA PHE A 44 2.87 -2.90 -12.42
C PHE A 44 2.49 -4.10 -11.57
N THR A 45 2.80 -5.29 -12.08
CA THR A 45 2.67 -6.54 -11.34
C THR A 45 4.01 -6.93 -10.72
N PHE A 46 3.99 -7.85 -9.77
CA PHE A 46 5.19 -8.30 -9.09
C PHE A 46 5.14 -9.79 -8.78
N ASP A 47 6.32 -10.39 -8.64
CA ASP A 47 6.47 -11.78 -8.20
C ASP A 47 6.53 -11.81 -6.67
N LYS A 48 5.49 -12.37 -6.06
CA LYS A 48 5.31 -12.43 -4.60
C LYS A 48 6.38 -13.31 -3.93
N GLU A 49 6.75 -14.43 -4.53
CA GLU A 49 7.78 -15.33 -3.99
C GLU A 49 9.16 -14.69 -4.04
N LYS A 50 9.51 -14.11 -5.19
CA LYS A 50 10.78 -13.40 -5.35
C LYS A 50 10.87 -12.21 -4.40
N THR A 51 9.77 -11.49 -4.21
CA THR A 51 9.69 -10.36 -3.28
C THR A 51 9.83 -10.82 -1.84
N ALA A 52 9.07 -11.84 -1.43
CA ALA A 52 9.15 -12.40 -0.08
C ALA A 52 10.55 -12.91 0.24
N LYS A 53 11.17 -13.67 -0.67
CA LYS A 53 12.55 -14.15 -0.52
C LYS A 53 13.56 -13.01 -0.47
N GLY A 54 13.38 -11.98 -1.30
CA GLY A 54 14.29 -10.84 -1.36
C GLY A 54 14.22 -9.94 -0.13
N VAL A 55 13.02 -9.74 0.43
CA VAL A 55 12.79 -8.84 1.58
C VAL A 55 12.99 -9.56 2.91
N TYR A 56 12.50 -10.80 3.05
CA TYR A 56 12.50 -11.54 4.31
C TYR A 56 13.52 -12.68 4.36
N GLY A 57 14.20 -12.99 3.25
CA GLY A 57 15.17 -14.08 3.17
C GLY A 57 14.54 -15.48 3.08
N THR A 58 13.21 -15.59 3.13
CA THR A 58 12.47 -16.86 3.13
C THR A 58 11.13 -16.74 2.40
N ILE A 59 10.57 -17.88 2.00
CA ILE A 59 9.20 -18.03 1.49
C ILE A 59 8.31 -18.82 2.45
N ASP A 60 8.78 -19.09 3.67
CA ASP A 60 8.00 -19.79 4.69
C ASP A 60 6.77 -18.95 5.11
N SER A 61 5.57 -19.49 4.89
CA SER A 61 4.30 -18.86 5.23
C SER A 61 4.07 -18.70 6.73
N THR A 62 4.85 -19.37 7.60
CA THR A 62 4.81 -19.12 9.05
C THR A 62 5.33 -17.72 9.39
N HIS A 63 6.16 -17.12 8.53
CA HIS A 63 6.63 -15.75 8.70
C HIS A 63 5.51 -14.75 8.36
N PRO A 64 5.10 -13.85 9.28
CA PRO A 64 3.97 -12.95 9.06
C PRO A 64 4.10 -12.05 7.82
N GLY A 65 5.32 -11.55 7.55
CA GLY A 65 5.59 -10.72 6.38
C GLY A 65 5.46 -11.48 5.05
N VAL A 66 5.84 -12.77 5.04
CA VAL A 66 5.69 -13.63 3.87
C VAL A 66 4.22 -13.90 3.65
N ALA A 67 3.50 -14.33 4.70
CA ALA A 67 2.06 -14.56 4.63
C ALA A 67 1.30 -13.33 4.10
N LYS A 68 1.64 -12.14 4.60
CA LYS A 68 1.04 -10.88 4.13
C LYS A 68 1.33 -10.64 2.65
N THR A 69 2.58 -10.81 2.21
CA THR A 69 2.97 -10.59 0.80
C THR A 69 2.28 -11.56 -0.15
N MET A 70 2.16 -12.83 0.25
CA MET A 70 1.45 -13.84 -0.54
C MET A 70 -0.06 -13.54 -0.65
N SER A 71 -0.66 -12.93 0.38
CA SER A 71 -2.07 -12.55 0.39
C SER A 71 -2.41 -11.25 -0.37
N MET A 72 -1.40 -10.50 -0.82
CA MET A 72 -1.62 -9.24 -1.55
C MET A 72 -2.31 -9.49 -2.89
N GLN A 73 -2.93 -8.45 -3.43
CA GLN A 73 -3.40 -8.43 -4.81
C GLN A 73 -2.22 -8.33 -5.80
N ASP A 74 -2.50 -8.54 -7.08
CA ASP A 74 -1.44 -8.74 -8.09
C ASP A 74 -0.92 -7.43 -8.72
N TYR A 75 -1.64 -6.32 -8.57
CA TYR A 75 -1.26 -5.03 -9.16
C TYR A 75 -0.86 -4.03 -8.09
N LEU A 76 0.31 -3.43 -8.28
CA LEU A 76 0.82 -2.36 -7.43
C LEU A 76 0.62 -1.02 -8.13
N VAL A 77 0.15 -0.03 -7.37
CA VAL A 77 -0.04 1.34 -7.87
C VAL A 77 0.90 2.31 -7.17
N GLY A 78 1.69 3.03 -7.97
CA GLY A 78 2.65 4.03 -7.52
C GLY A 78 2.27 5.43 -8.01
N GLY A 79 2.57 6.43 -7.18
CA GLY A 79 2.20 7.81 -7.46
C GLY A 79 2.59 8.79 -6.35
N LYS A 80 2.47 10.08 -6.65
CA LYS A 80 2.61 11.13 -5.63
C LYS A 80 1.36 11.18 -4.75
N ILE A 81 1.52 11.52 -3.49
CA ILE A 81 0.41 11.61 -2.52
C ILE A 81 0.27 13.05 -2.04
N ASP A 82 -0.94 13.60 -2.15
CA ASP A 82 -1.34 14.82 -1.44
C ASP A 82 -2.09 14.42 -0.18
N TYR A 83 -1.57 14.79 0.97
CA TYR A 83 -2.18 14.45 2.25
C TYR A 83 -3.30 15.44 2.59
N ILE A 84 -4.49 14.93 2.93
CA ILE A 84 -5.67 15.77 3.22
C ILE A 84 -5.82 15.96 4.72
N GLN A 85 -5.99 14.86 5.47
CA GLN A 85 -6.27 14.92 6.89
C GLN A 85 -5.77 13.70 7.64
N ARG A 86 -5.54 13.91 8.94
CA ARG A 86 -5.18 12.83 9.85
C ARG A 86 -6.39 11.94 10.17
N PRO A 87 -6.15 10.66 10.51
CA PRO A 87 -7.17 9.82 11.13
C PRO A 87 -7.76 10.49 12.38
N GLU A 88 -8.94 10.03 12.83
CA GLU A 88 -9.65 10.59 14.00
C GLU A 88 -8.88 10.43 15.33
N GLU A 89 -9.28 11.22 16.33
CA GLU A 89 -8.71 11.16 17.68
C GLU A 89 -9.05 9.83 18.37
N ASN A 90 -8.08 9.22 19.04
CA ASN A 90 -8.31 8.03 19.86
C ASN A 90 -7.43 8.08 21.12
N GLU A 91 -7.70 7.18 22.08
CA GLU A 91 -7.04 7.14 23.40
C GLU A 91 -5.50 7.15 23.33
N ILE A 92 -4.93 6.57 22.28
CA ILE A 92 -3.48 6.46 22.09
C ILE A 92 -2.88 7.60 21.27
N ARG A 93 -3.70 8.45 20.65
CA ARG A 93 -3.22 9.53 19.76
C ARG A 93 -2.40 10.57 20.49
N LYS A 94 -2.69 10.81 21.78
CA LYS A 94 -1.88 11.66 22.66
C LYS A 94 -0.41 11.23 22.76
N TYR A 95 -0.09 9.97 22.45
CA TYR A 95 1.27 9.43 22.43
C TYR A 95 1.92 9.43 21.03
N ARG A 96 1.21 9.87 19.97
CA ARG A 96 1.73 9.99 18.60
C ARG A 96 2.08 11.45 18.32
N LEU A 97 3.36 11.79 18.50
CA LEU A 97 3.84 13.16 18.63
C LEU A 97 3.96 13.98 17.33
N THR A 98 3.62 13.41 16.18
CA THR A 98 3.76 14.08 14.88
C THR A 98 2.43 14.41 14.28
#